data_AF-A0A0F9XZE1-F1
#
_entry.id   AF-A0A0F9XZE1-F1
#
_cell.length_a   1.000
_cell.length_b   1.000
_cell.length_c   1.000
_cell.angle_alpha   90.00
_cell.angle_beta   90.00
_cell.angle_gamma   90.00
#
_symmetry.space_group_name_H-M   'P 1'
#
loop_
_entity.id
_entity.type
_entity.pdbx_description
1 polymer ?
#
loop_
_entity_poly.entity_id
_entity_poly.type
_entity_poly.pdbx_seq_one_letter_code
_entity_poly.pdbx_strand_id
1 'polypeptide(L)'
;MLQINEDSTFISLQDYLISKGWLKDQEKITQISKAGEGNMNVVLRVATNLRSIIVKQSRPFVQKYQNIPAPIDRIAVENTFYKAIENSNITSHIPTIIGFDPDTHILVMEDLGDCDDMTFLYKQRNISNNQFNILIAIIHQIHNTKPPSNFPDNIKMRELNHQHIFILPFLSDNGFSLNDIQLGLQELSLPYKEDESLKEKITFIGERYLSQGNTLLHGDYYPGSWMLKDNQLFIIDPEFGFLGFKEFDLGVMAAHLIIATHNISYIEKIETSYPSKIDSELLQNIAGIEIMRRLIGLAQLPINRTLLEKAELLTMAKNLILS
;
A
#
# COMPACT_ATOMS: atom_id res chain seq x y z
N MET A 1 11.53 -17.25 -19.56
CA MET A 1 11.56 -16.26 -18.47
C MET A 1 11.36 -17.02 -17.17
N LEU A 2 12.25 -16.87 -16.18
CA LEU A 2 12.11 -17.55 -14.88
C LEU A 2 10.83 -17.06 -14.19
N GLN A 3 10.01 -17.98 -13.67
CA GLN A 3 8.86 -17.65 -12.84
C GLN A 3 9.04 -18.31 -11.48
N ILE A 4 9.11 -17.51 -10.43
CA ILE A 4 9.21 -18.00 -9.06
C ILE A 4 7.82 -18.35 -8.51
N ASN A 5 7.77 -19.39 -7.69
CA ASN A 5 6.62 -19.86 -6.92
C ASN A 5 7.14 -20.68 -5.72
N GLU A 6 6.26 -21.08 -4.80
CA GLU A 6 6.65 -21.88 -3.64
C GLU A 6 7.26 -23.24 -4.02
N ASP A 7 6.85 -23.80 -5.17
CA ASP A 7 7.35 -25.06 -5.72
C ASP A 7 8.64 -24.91 -6.54
N SER A 8 9.24 -23.72 -6.58
CA SER A 8 10.43 -23.45 -7.38
C SER A 8 11.58 -24.30 -6.90
N THR A 9 12.27 -24.98 -7.82
CA THR A 9 13.38 -25.83 -7.43
C THR A 9 14.52 -24.99 -6.89
N PHE A 10 15.10 -25.42 -5.76
CA PHE A 10 16.24 -24.72 -5.15
C PHE A 10 17.38 -24.51 -6.14
N ILE A 11 17.65 -25.50 -7.00
CA ILE A 11 18.71 -25.44 -8.01
C ILE A 11 18.45 -24.31 -9.00
N SER A 12 17.25 -24.25 -9.61
CA SER A 12 16.97 -23.24 -10.63
C SER A 12 17.01 -21.81 -10.10
N LEU A 13 16.45 -21.58 -8.90
CA LEU A 13 16.47 -20.27 -8.27
C LEU A 13 17.89 -19.90 -7.82
N GLN A 14 18.63 -20.85 -7.24
CA GLN A 14 20.00 -20.62 -6.80
C GLN A 14 20.92 -20.27 -7.97
N ASP A 15 20.90 -21.05 -9.05
CA ASP A 15 21.72 -20.81 -10.24
C ASP A 15 21.40 -19.42 -10.83
N TYR A 16 20.12 -19.06 -10.86
CA TYR A 16 19.70 -17.73 -11.28
C TYR A 16 20.26 -16.62 -10.37
N LEU A 17 20.06 -16.72 -9.06
CA LEU A 17 20.53 -15.70 -8.12
C LEU A 17 22.07 -15.58 -8.09
N ILE A 18 22.80 -16.70 -8.25
CA ILE A 18 24.26 -16.72 -8.41
C ILE A 18 24.65 -16.04 -9.72
N SER A 19 23.98 -16.33 -10.82
CA SER A 19 24.28 -15.71 -12.13
C SER A 19 24.13 -14.18 -12.12
N LYS A 20 23.28 -13.65 -11.24
CA LYS A 20 23.08 -12.21 -11.02
C LYS A 20 24.01 -11.61 -9.95
N GLY A 21 24.78 -12.43 -9.24
CA GLY A 21 25.65 -12.01 -8.15
C GLY A 21 24.91 -11.61 -6.86
N TRP A 22 23.67 -12.08 -6.68
CA TRP A 22 22.83 -11.74 -5.52
C TRP A 22 22.97 -12.72 -4.34
N LEU A 23 23.57 -13.89 -4.60
CA LEU A 23 24.10 -14.80 -3.58
C LEU A 23 25.62 -14.70 -3.57
N LYS A 24 26.21 -14.78 -2.38
CA LYS A 24 27.66 -14.81 -2.17
C LYS A 24 28.25 -16.15 -2.59
N ASP A 25 29.56 -16.19 -2.76
CA ASP A 25 30.30 -17.44 -2.99
C ASP A 25 30.00 -18.45 -1.88
N GLN A 26 29.63 -19.68 -2.27
CA GLN A 26 29.23 -20.78 -1.38
C GLN A 26 27.92 -20.57 -0.60
N GLU A 27 27.18 -19.48 -0.82
CA GLU A 27 25.83 -19.30 -0.31
C GLU A 27 24.87 -20.23 -1.06
N LYS A 28 24.13 -21.05 -0.33
CA LYS A 28 23.23 -22.08 -0.85
C LYS A 28 21.85 -21.92 -0.25
N ILE A 29 20.83 -22.07 -1.08
CA ILE A 29 19.42 -22.06 -0.64
C ILE A 29 19.17 -23.30 0.21
N THR A 30 18.64 -23.09 1.40
CA THR A 30 18.25 -24.15 2.36
C THR A 30 16.74 -24.29 2.45
N GLN A 31 15.99 -23.20 2.22
CA GLN A 31 14.53 -23.20 2.26
C GLN A 31 13.96 -22.09 1.39
N ILE A 32 12.81 -22.37 0.78
CA ILE A 32 11.95 -21.36 0.15
C ILE A 32 10.60 -21.44 0.85
N SER A 33 10.04 -20.29 1.22
CA SER A 33 8.70 -20.18 1.78
C SER A 33 8.02 -18.91 1.29
N LYS A 34 6.70 -18.84 1.45
CA LYS A 34 5.97 -17.58 1.28
C LYS A 34 6.44 -16.57 2.34
N ALA A 35 6.63 -15.30 1.97
CA ALA A 35 7.01 -14.24 2.92
C ALA A 35 5.81 -13.47 3.51
N GLY A 36 4.60 -13.78 3.06
CA GLY A 36 3.36 -13.10 3.42
C GLY A 36 2.28 -13.41 2.38
N GLU A 37 1.05 -12.93 2.56
CA GLU A 37 -0.04 -13.32 1.64
C GLU A 37 0.15 -12.85 0.19
N GLY A 38 0.98 -11.82 -0.04
CA GLY A 38 1.35 -11.32 -1.37
C GLY A 38 0.14 -10.74 -2.11
N ASN A 39 -0.18 -9.47 -1.86
CA ASN A 39 -1.34 -8.83 -2.49
C ASN A 39 -1.17 -8.74 -4.02
N MET A 40 -0.14 -8.02 -4.47
CA MET A 40 0.08 -7.77 -5.89
C MET A 40 1.08 -8.73 -6.53
N ASN A 41 2.09 -9.18 -5.79
CA ASN A 41 3.25 -9.88 -6.33
C ASN A 41 3.44 -11.24 -5.66
N VAL A 42 4.16 -12.15 -6.33
CA VAL A 42 4.70 -13.34 -5.67
C VAL A 42 5.86 -12.89 -4.80
N VAL A 43 5.81 -13.20 -3.50
CA VAL A 43 6.86 -12.81 -2.54
C VAL A 43 7.36 -14.07 -1.83
N LEU A 44 8.61 -14.43 -2.09
CA LEU A 44 9.26 -15.59 -1.48
C LEU A 44 10.31 -15.14 -0.48
N ARG A 45 10.30 -15.75 0.69
CA ARG A 45 11.43 -15.75 1.63
C ARG A 45 12.34 -16.91 1.23
N VAL A 46 13.58 -16.58 0.91
CA VAL A 46 14.62 -17.53 0.54
C VAL A 46 15.64 -17.56 1.67
N ALA A 47 15.61 -18.63 2.47
CA ALA A 47 16.64 -18.88 3.47
C ALA A 47 17.83 -19.56 2.82
N THR A 48 19.02 -19.14 3.21
CA THR A 48 20.28 -19.74 2.81
C THR A 48 21.04 -20.23 4.03
N ASN A 49 22.19 -20.87 3.83
CA ASN A 49 23.13 -21.19 4.91
C ASN A 49 23.81 -19.97 5.56
N LEU A 50 23.61 -18.74 5.04
CA LEU A 50 24.24 -17.52 5.58
C LEU A 50 23.24 -16.48 6.12
N ARG A 51 22.09 -16.36 5.46
CA ARG A 51 21.07 -15.33 5.73
C ARG A 51 19.73 -15.71 5.10
N SER A 52 18.72 -14.88 5.28
CA SER A 52 17.52 -14.89 4.45
C SER A 52 17.43 -13.61 3.60
N ILE A 53 16.78 -13.74 2.44
CA ILE A 53 16.49 -12.65 1.51
C ILE A 53 15.04 -12.77 1.03
N ILE A 54 14.47 -11.66 0.58
CA ILE A 54 13.16 -11.62 -0.07
C ILE A 54 13.36 -11.55 -1.58
N VAL A 55 12.69 -12.44 -2.31
CA VAL A 55 12.62 -12.44 -3.77
C VAL A 55 11.17 -12.16 -4.17
N LYS A 56 10.95 -11.00 -4.76
CA LYS A 56 9.64 -10.49 -5.17
C LYS A 56 9.55 -10.47 -6.69
N GLN A 57 8.46 -10.99 -7.24
CA GLN A 57 8.24 -11.02 -8.69
C GLN A 57 6.80 -10.62 -9.04
N SER A 58 6.66 -9.71 -10.00
CA SER A 58 5.35 -9.33 -10.52
C SER A 58 4.80 -10.34 -11.54
N ARG A 59 3.49 -10.23 -11.75
CA ARG A 59 2.69 -11.02 -12.70
C ARG A 59 1.84 -10.08 -13.55
N PRO A 60 1.35 -10.47 -14.73
CA PRO A 60 0.42 -9.65 -15.51
C PRO A 60 -0.99 -9.53 -14.89
N PHE A 61 -1.13 -9.91 -13.62
CA PHE A 61 -2.35 -9.89 -12.81
C PHE A 61 -2.01 -9.60 -11.34
N VAL A 62 -3.04 -9.29 -10.54
CA VAL A 62 -2.95 -9.17 -9.08
C VAL A 62 -2.79 -10.56 -8.47
N GLN A 63 -1.71 -10.81 -7.73
CA GLN A 63 -1.44 -12.15 -7.19
C GLN A 63 -2.58 -12.72 -6.33
N LYS A 64 -3.21 -11.88 -5.50
CA LYS A 64 -4.37 -12.25 -4.67
C LYS A 64 -5.67 -12.46 -5.48
N TYR A 65 -5.83 -11.72 -6.57
CA TYR A 65 -7.02 -11.74 -7.42
C TYR A 65 -6.61 -11.98 -8.88
N GLN A 66 -6.29 -13.22 -9.23
CA GLN A 66 -5.63 -13.57 -10.49
C GLN A 66 -6.48 -13.24 -11.74
N ASN A 67 -7.77 -13.02 -11.57
CA ASN A 67 -8.70 -12.57 -12.62
C ASN A 67 -8.60 -11.07 -12.90
N ILE A 68 -7.90 -10.28 -12.08
CA ILE A 68 -7.72 -8.84 -12.24
C ILE A 68 -6.36 -8.59 -12.92
N PRO A 69 -6.33 -8.11 -14.18
CA PRO A 69 -5.10 -7.76 -14.87
C PRO A 69 -4.35 -6.65 -14.13
N ALA A 70 -3.02 -6.73 -14.10
CA ALA A 70 -2.16 -5.73 -13.48
C ALA A 70 -0.87 -5.55 -14.29
N PRO A 71 -0.39 -4.31 -14.45
CA PRO A 71 0.88 -4.01 -15.13
C PRO A 71 2.06 -4.79 -14.54
N ILE A 72 2.73 -5.60 -15.35
CA ILE A 72 3.89 -6.39 -14.90
C ILE A 72 5.07 -5.50 -14.49
N ASP A 73 5.21 -4.32 -15.10
CA ASP A 73 6.31 -3.37 -14.82
C ASP A 73 6.21 -2.66 -13.47
N ARG A 74 5.15 -2.88 -12.67
CA ARG A 74 4.98 -2.25 -11.35
C ARG A 74 6.14 -2.50 -10.38
N ILE A 75 6.79 -3.66 -10.49
CA ILE A 75 7.97 -3.97 -9.65
C ILE A 75 9.18 -3.09 -10.03
N ALA A 76 9.26 -2.59 -11.26
CA ALA A 76 10.27 -1.64 -11.68
C ALA A 76 10.03 -0.25 -11.06
N VAL A 77 8.76 0.11 -10.84
CA VAL A 77 8.37 1.33 -10.12
C VAL A 77 8.85 1.26 -8.68
N GLU A 78 8.61 0.14 -8.01
CA GLU A 78 9.09 -0.11 -6.64
C GLU A 78 10.62 0.02 -6.54
N ASN A 79 11.36 -0.60 -7.45
CA ASN A 79 12.83 -0.43 -7.52
C ASN A 79 13.23 1.03 -7.77
N THR A 80 12.52 1.76 -8.63
CA THR A 80 12.79 3.18 -8.91
C THR A 80 12.50 4.06 -7.69
N PHE A 81 11.46 3.74 -6.93
CA PHE A 81 11.14 4.39 -5.66
C PHE A 81 12.27 4.22 -4.65
N TYR A 82 12.73 2.98 -4.42
CA TYR A 82 13.82 2.73 -3.47
C TYR A 82 15.11 3.46 -3.86
N LYS A 83 15.45 3.51 -5.17
CA LYS A 83 16.58 4.31 -5.67
C LYS A 83 16.39 5.80 -5.44
N ALA A 84 15.18 6.32 -5.60
CA ALA A 84 14.91 7.75 -5.37
C ALA A 84 15.20 8.16 -3.92
N ILE A 85 14.91 7.29 -2.96
CA ILE A 85 15.08 7.55 -1.52
C ILE A 85 16.39 6.99 -0.94
N GLU A 86 17.28 6.42 -1.74
CA GLU A 86 18.49 5.72 -1.26
C GLU A 86 19.48 6.63 -0.51
N ASN A 87 19.44 7.94 -0.78
CA ASN A 87 20.28 8.96 -0.14
C ASN A 87 19.52 9.79 0.90
N SER A 88 18.30 9.38 1.25
CA SER A 88 17.48 10.08 2.25
C SER A 88 17.86 9.65 3.67
N ASN A 89 17.42 10.43 4.66
CA ASN A 89 17.64 10.12 6.08
C ASN A 89 16.72 9.00 6.60
N ILE A 90 15.96 8.32 5.73
CA ILE A 90 15.05 7.22 6.10
C ILE A 90 15.53 5.85 5.62
N THR A 91 16.80 5.73 5.19
CA THR A 91 17.38 4.45 4.76
C THR A 91 17.32 3.36 5.82
N SER A 92 17.34 3.73 7.11
CA SER A 92 17.11 2.79 8.23
C SER A 92 15.66 2.34 8.40
N HIS A 93 14.73 2.90 7.63
CA HIS A 93 13.29 2.61 7.67
C HIS A 93 12.79 1.95 6.38
N ILE A 94 13.69 1.44 5.55
CA ILE A 94 13.37 0.70 4.32
C ILE A 94 14.27 -0.52 4.21
N PRO A 95 13.83 -1.61 3.56
CA PRO A 95 14.69 -2.76 3.32
C PRO A 95 15.82 -2.42 2.35
N THR A 96 17.00 -2.97 2.60
CA THR A 96 18.13 -2.83 1.66
C THR A 96 17.82 -3.57 0.35
N ILE A 97 17.94 -2.89 -0.79
CA ILE A 97 17.77 -3.53 -2.11
C ILE A 97 19.06 -4.22 -2.51
N ILE A 98 18.95 -5.52 -2.81
CA ILE A 98 20.08 -6.38 -3.22
C ILE A 98 20.23 -6.34 -4.74
N GLY A 99 19.12 -6.33 -5.48
CA GLY A 99 19.17 -6.22 -6.93
C GLY A 99 17.81 -6.28 -7.61
N PHE A 100 17.79 -5.85 -8.87
CA PHE A 100 16.61 -5.83 -9.71
C PHE A 100 16.96 -6.33 -11.11
N ASP A 101 16.15 -7.25 -11.64
CA ASP A 101 16.26 -7.73 -13.01
C ASP A 101 15.01 -7.35 -13.81
N PRO A 102 15.10 -6.40 -14.74
CA PRO A 102 13.95 -5.97 -15.53
C PRO A 102 13.43 -7.07 -16.47
N ASP A 103 14.29 -7.98 -16.95
CA ASP A 103 13.90 -9.01 -17.92
C ASP A 103 13.01 -10.10 -17.29
N THR A 104 13.18 -10.35 -16.00
CA THR A 104 12.37 -11.33 -15.24
C THR A 104 11.39 -10.65 -14.28
N HIS A 105 11.44 -9.32 -14.16
CA HIS A 105 10.65 -8.56 -13.20
C HIS A 105 10.85 -9.04 -11.75
N ILE A 106 12.10 -9.39 -11.41
CA ILE A 106 12.48 -9.85 -10.07
C ILE A 106 13.19 -8.72 -9.32
N LEU A 107 12.72 -8.43 -8.11
CA LEU A 107 13.35 -7.56 -7.13
C LEU A 107 13.79 -8.40 -5.93
N VAL A 108 15.05 -8.29 -5.56
CA VAL A 108 15.64 -8.96 -4.40
C VAL A 108 16.00 -7.92 -3.36
N MET A 109 15.58 -8.16 -2.12
CA MET A 109 15.78 -7.23 -1.01
C MET A 109 16.08 -7.96 0.30
N GLU A 110 16.51 -7.20 1.29
CA GLU A 110 16.69 -7.62 2.66
C GLU A 110 15.44 -8.30 3.21
N ASP A 111 15.63 -9.44 3.87
CA ASP A 111 14.61 -10.00 4.73
C ASP A 111 14.70 -9.34 6.10
N LEU A 112 13.66 -8.60 6.47
CA LEU A 112 13.55 -7.97 7.77
C LEU A 112 13.45 -9.01 8.90
N GLY A 113 13.24 -10.30 8.58
CA GLY A 113 13.21 -11.40 9.53
C GLY A 113 11.85 -11.52 10.21
N ASP A 114 11.86 -11.78 11.52
CA ASP A 114 10.63 -11.84 12.31
C ASP A 114 10.11 -10.42 12.56
N CYS A 115 9.09 -10.02 11.81
CA CYS A 115 8.46 -8.71 11.90
C CYS A 115 6.99 -8.83 11.51
N ASP A 116 6.17 -7.97 12.10
CA ASP A 116 4.73 -7.93 11.84
C ASP A 116 4.41 -6.73 10.97
N ASP A 117 3.53 -6.91 9.98
CA ASP A 117 2.85 -5.76 9.41
C ASP A 117 1.94 -5.12 10.47
N MET A 118 1.69 -3.82 10.37
CA MET A 118 0.90 -3.10 11.36
C MET A 118 -0.61 -3.30 11.22
N THR A 119 -1.11 -4.28 10.45
CA THR A 119 -2.55 -4.57 10.41
C THR A 119 -3.10 -5.01 11.77
N PHE A 120 -2.24 -5.41 12.72
CA PHE A 120 -2.62 -5.62 14.13
C PHE A 120 -3.31 -4.38 14.75
N LEU A 121 -3.06 -3.17 14.23
CA LEU A 121 -3.70 -1.94 14.67
C LEU A 121 -5.24 -2.01 14.56
N TYR A 122 -5.78 -2.74 13.59
CA TYR A 122 -7.24 -2.91 13.44
C TYR A 122 -7.86 -3.68 14.61
N LYS A 123 -7.12 -4.64 15.17
CA LYS A 123 -7.54 -5.41 16.34
C LYS A 123 -7.25 -4.65 17.64
N GLN A 124 -6.09 -4.02 17.74
CA GLN A 124 -5.66 -3.25 18.91
C GLN A 124 -6.46 -1.94 19.08
N ARG A 125 -6.98 -1.37 17.99
CA ARG A 125 -7.74 -0.12 17.93
C ARG A 125 -6.98 1.08 18.52
N ASN A 126 -5.65 1.06 18.45
CA ASN A 126 -4.76 2.07 19.02
C ASN A 126 -3.41 2.02 18.28
N ILE A 127 -2.80 3.19 18.06
CA ILE A 127 -1.39 3.36 17.73
C ILE A 127 -0.71 4.22 18.80
N SER A 128 0.53 3.92 19.17
CA SER A 128 1.31 4.77 20.09
C SER A 128 1.74 6.09 19.44
N ASN A 129 1.91 7.15 20.22
CA ASN A 129 2.42 8.43 19.72
C ASN A 129 3.81 8.29 19.07
N ASN A 130 4.66 7.40 19.59
CA ASN A 130 5.99 7.16 19.01
C ASN A 130 5.89 6.57 17.59
N GLN A 131 5.07 5.52 17.41
CA GLN A 131 4.84 4.92 16.09
C GLN A 131 4.24 5.94 15.12
N PHE A 132 3.22 6.70 15.55
CA PHE A 132 2.61 7.75 14.74
C PHE A 132 3.64 8.80 14.29
N ASN A 133 4.45 9.32 15.21
CA ASN A 133 5.46 10.34 14.90
C ASN A 133 6.53 9.82 13.94
N ILE A 134 6.96 8.56 14.08
CA ILE A 134 7.91 7.94 13.16
C ILE A 134 7.31 7.79 11.76
N LEU A 135 6.05 7.35 11.64
CA LEU A 135 5.37 7.26 10.35
C LEU A 135 5.26 8.64 9.68
N ILE A 136 4.89 9.68 10.43
CA ILE A 136 4.87 11.07 9.93
C ILE A 136 6.26 11.51 9.46
N ALA A 137 7.31 11.23 10.24
CA ALA A 137 8.67 11.58 9.86
C ALA A 137 9.10 10.86 8.58
N ILE A 138 8.78 9.57 8.44
CA ILE A 138 9.13 8.79 7.24
C ILE A 138 8.41 9.33 6.01
N ILE A 139 7.09 9.49 6.06
CA ILE A 139 6.30 9.93 4.90
C ILE A 139 6.67 11.36 4.49
N HIS A 140 6.98 12.24 5.45
CA HIS A 140 7.50 13.57 5.15
C HIS A 140 8.83 13.52 4.38
N GLN A 141 9.76 12.63 4.76
CA GLN A 141 11.03 12.48 4.04
C GLN A 141 10.84 11.90 2.64
N ILE A 142 9.90 10.96 2.45
CA ILE A 142 9.49 10.49 1.12
C ILE A 142 9.01 11.66 0.27
N HIS A 143 8.06 12.45 0.79
CA HIS A 143 7.49 13.59 0.07
C HIS A 143 8.51 14.71 -0.21
N ASN A 144 9.53 14.87 0.63
CA ASN A 144 10.59 15.86 0.45
C ASN A 144 11.77 15.33 -0.40
N THR A 145 11.73 14.06 -0.81
CA THR A 145 12.73 13.50 -1.72
C THR A 145 12.55 14.09 -3.11
N LYS A 146 13.64 14.57 -3.70
CA LYS A 146 13.64 14.99 -5.10
C LYS A 146 13.61 13.73 -5.98
N PRO A 147 12.51 13.45 -6.70
CA PRO A 147 12.45 12.27 -7.54
C PRO A 147 13.42 12.39 -8.74
N PRO A 148 13.88 11.27 -9.29
CA PRO A 148 14.59 11.28 -10.57
C PRO A 148 13.70 11.88 -11.66
N SER A 149 14.31 12.56 -12.65
CA SER A 149 13.56 13.25 -13.72
C SER A 149 12.74 12.30 -14.60
N ASN A 150 13.08 11.01 -14.60
CA ASN A 150 12.40 9.94 -15.32
C ASN A 150 11.62 9.01 -14.38
N PHE A 151 11.19 9.48 -13.20
CA PHE A 151 10.31 8.69 -12.34
C PHE A 151 9.05 8.30 -13.13
N PRO A 152 8.64 7.03 -13.12
CA PRO A 152 7.51 6.57 -13.93
C PRO A 152 6.19 7.20 -13.49
N ASP A 153 5.36 7.61 -14.46
CA ASP A 153 4.01 8.13 -14.18
C ASP A 153 3.07 7.08 -13.57
N ASN A 154 3.45 5.80 -13.70
CA ASN A 154 2.73 4.63 -13.20
C ASN A 154 1.25 4.58 -13.64
N ILE A 155 0.92 5.14 -14.82
CA ILE A 155 -0.46 5.45 -15.20
C ILE A 155 -1.39 4.23 -15.21
N LYS A 156 -0.95 3.08 -15.74
CA LYS A 156 -1.80 1.88 -15.79
C LYS A 156 -2.12 1.32 -14.40
N MET A 157 -1.18 1.39 -13.46
CA MET A 157 -1.43 1.01 -12.07
C MET A 157 -2.35 2.01 -11.39
N ARG A 158 -2.18 3.31 -11.68
CA ARG A 158 -3.05 4.36 -11.16
C ARG A 158 -4.46 4.24 -11.71
N GLU A 159 -4.65 3.94 -12.98
CA GLU A 159 -5.98 3.67 -13.56
C GLU A 159 -6.64 2.46 -12.87
N LEU A 160 -5.90 1.37 -12.65
CA LEU A 160 -6.39 0.22 -11.89
C LEU A 160 -6.80 0.62 -10.46
N ASN A 161 -5.90 1.31 -9.73
CA ASN A 161 -6.18 1.75 -8.37
C ASN A 161 -7.35 2.74 -8.33
N HIS A 162 -7.46 3.61 -9.33
CA HIS A 162 -8.53 4.59 -9.46
C HIS A 162 -9.90 3.91 -9.57
N GLN A 163 -10.01 2.83 -10.33
CA GLN A 163 -11.25 2.03 -10.37
C GLN A 163 -11.63 1.52 -8.98
N HIS A 164 -10.67 0.97 -8.23
CA HIS A 164 -10.90 0.39 -6.92
C HIS A 164 -11.10 1.41 -5.79
N ILE A 165 -10.57 2.63 -5.94
CA ILE A 165 -10.71 3.71 -4.95
C ILE A 165 -11.96 4.55 -5.24
N PHE A 166 -12.12 5.04 -6.47
CA PHE A 166 -13.05 6.14 -6.79
C PHE A 166 -14.29 5.71 -7.58
N ILE A 167 -14.34 4.50 -8.13
CA ILE A 167 -15.45 4.06 -9.01
C ILE A 167 -16.20 2.89 -8.41
N LEU A 168 -15.59 1.71 -8.36
CA LEU A 168 -16.25 0.43 -8.03
C LEU A 168 -16.96 0.42 -6.66
N PRO A 169 -16.44 1.04 -5.58
CA PRO A 169 -17.16 1.09 -4.30
C PRO A 169 -18.50 1.85 -4.39
N PHE A 170 -18.65 2.75 -5.36
CA PHE A 170 -19.78 3.69 -5.47
C PHE A 170 -20.76 3.34 -6.59
N LEU A 171 -20.50 2.28 -7.36
CA LEU A 171 -21.47 1.73 -8.31
C LEU A 171 -22.52 0.88 -7.58
N SER A 172 -23.78 1.02 -7.99
CA SER A 172 -24.90 0.19 -7.51
C SER A 172 -24.66 -1.29 -7.80
N ASP A 173 -24.26 -1.61 -9.02
CA ASP A 173 -23.78 -2.92 -9.45
C ASP A 173 -22.26 -2.85 -9.75
N ASN A 174 -21.47 -3.50 -8.90
CA ASN A 174 -20.01 -3.49 -8.96
C ASN A 174 -19.40 -4.90 -9.03
N GLY A 175 -20.24 -5.93 -9.25
CA GLY A 175 -19.79 -7.31 -9.44
C GLY A 175 -19.32 -8.05 -8.19
N PHE A 176 -19.54 -7.51 -6.98
CA PHE A 176 -19.30 -8.23 -5.72
C PHE A 176 -20.38 -7.96 -4.68
N SER A 177 -20.77 -8.99 -3.93
CA SER A 177 -21.78 -8.88 -2.87
C SER A 177 -21.13 -8.47 -1.56
N LEU A 178 -21.53 -7.32 -1.02
CA LEU A 178 -21.05 -6.88 0.29
C LEU A 178 -21.60 -7.76 1.43
N ASN A 179 -22.72 -8.44 1.20
CA ASN A 179 -23.30 -9.37 2.16
C ASN A 179 -22.45 -10.64 2.33
N ASP A 180 -21.58 -10.96 1.37
CA ASP A 180 -20.61 -12.07 1.49
C ASP A 180 -19.49 -11.74 2.49
N ILE A 181 -19.27 -10.44 2.74
CA ILE A 181 -18.30 -9.94 3.71
C ILE A 181 -18.97 -9.85 5.09
N GLN A 182 -20.14 -9.21 5.15
CA GLN A 182 -20.94 -9.10 6.34
C GLN A 182 -22.40 -8.85 5.94
N LEU A 183 -23.30 -9.74 6.39
CA LEU A 183 -24.73 -9.57 6.18
C LEU A 183 -25.21 -8.20 6.67
N GLY A 184 -25.93 -7.45 5.83
CA GLY A 184 -26.43 -6.10 6.11
C GLY A 184 -25.55 -4.97 5.58
N LEU A 185 -24.33 -5.29 5.10
CA LEU A 185 -23.40 -4.28 4.60
C LEU A 185 -23.79 -3.77 3.21
N GLN A 186 -24.46 -4.60 2.40
CA GLN A 186 -24.96 -4.16 1.10
C GLN A 186 -25.97 -3.03 1.28
N GLU A 187 -26.96 -3.24 2.15
CA GLU A 187 -28.03 -2.30 2.44
C GLU A 187 -27.47 -1.02 3.07
N LEU A 188 -26.49 -1.16 3.96
CA LEU A 188 -25.80 -0.04 4.57
C LEU A 188 -25.04 0.83 3.54
N SER A 189 -24.59 0.25 2.43
CA SER A 189 -23.84 0.98 1.38
C SER A 189 -24.72 1.80 0.44
N LEU A 190 -25.99 1.42 0.26
CA LEU A 190 -26.88 1.98 -0.78
C LEU A 190 -27.02 3.51 -0.71
N PRO A 191 -27.22 4.14 0.46
CA PRO A 191 -27.38 5.60 0.54
C PRO A 191 -26.17 6.38 -0.01
N TYR A 192 -24.97 5.80 0.04
CA TYR A 192 -23.75 6.42 -0.47
C TYR A 192 -23.55 6.20 -1.98
N LYS A 193 -24.10 5.11 -2.53
CA LYS A 193 -24.09 4.79 -3.96
C LYS A 193 -25.14 5.59 -4.76
N GLU A 194 -26.17 6.08 -4.07
CA GLU A 194 -27.26 6.88 -4.63
C GLU A 194 -27.09 8.40 -4.38
N ASP A 195 -26.09 8.81 -3.61
CA ASP A 195 -25.82 10.22 -3.33
C ASP A 195 -25.01 10.85 -4.47
N GLU A 196 -25.69 11.59 -5.34
CA GLU A 196 -25.06 12.24 -6.50
C GLU A 196 -24.03 13.30 -6.11
N SER A 197 -24.29 14.07 -5.06
CA SER A 197 -23.33 15.10 -4.60
C SER A 197 -22.03 14.49 -4.07
N LEU A 198 -22.15 13.37 -3.36
CA LEU A 198 -21.01 12.59 -2.90
C LEU A 198 -20.22 12.03 -4.09
N LYS A 199 -20.91 11.46 -5.07
CA LYS A 199 -20.29 10.89 -6.28
C LYS A 199 -19.61 11.92 -7.16
N GLU A 200 -20.20 13.10 -7.32
CA GLU A 200 -19.58 14.23 -8.04
C GLU A 200 -18.25 14.62 -7.39
N LYS A 201 -18.24 14.77 -6.06
CA LYS A 201 -17.03 15.09 -5.31
C LYS A 201 -15.98 13.97 -5.42
N ILE A 202 -16.37 12.71 -5.28
CA ILE A 202 -15.46 11.56 -5.44
C ILE A 202 -14.85 11.53 -6.85
N THR A 203 -15.67 11.77 -7.88
CA THR A 203 -15.23 11.81 -9.28
C THR A 203 -14.19 12.92 -9.49
N PHE A 204 -14.46 14.13 -8.99
CA PHE A 204 -13.53 15.24 -9.06
C PHE A 204 -12.18 14.93 -8.39
N ILE A 205 -12.20 14.29 -7.21
CA ILE A 205 -10.96 13.88 -6.52
C ILE A 205 -10.25 12.74 -7.26
N GLY A 206 -11.00 11.81 -7.87
CA GLY A 206 -10.46 10.74 -8.73
C GLY A 206 -9.73 11.29 -9.96
N GLU A 207 -10.32 12.27 -10.64
CA GLU A 207 -9.68 12.99 -11.76
C GLU A 207 -8.38 13.67 -11.31
N ARG A 208 -8.41 14.31 -10.14
CA ARG A 208 -7.21 14.90 -9.52
C ARG A 208 -6.15 13.83 -9.23
N TYR A 209 -6.52 12.66 -8.72
CA TYR A 209 -5.59 11.55 -8.50
C TYR A 209 -4.88 11.10 -9.78
N LEU A 210 -5.54 11.17 -10.95
CA LEU A 210 -4.96 10.84 -12.25
C LEU A 210 -4.12 11.99 -12.86
N SER A 211 -4.23 13.21 -12.33
CA SER A 211 -3.39 14.34 -12.76
C SER A 211 -1.92 14.17 -12.37
N GLN A 212 -1.02 14.88 -13.06
CA GLN A 212 0.41 14.86 -12.74
C GLN A 212 0.70 15.78 -11.54
N GLY A 213 1.44 15.27 -10.56
CA GLY A 213 1.96 16.06 -9.44
C GLY A 213 3.47 16.20 -9.47
N ASN A 214 4.02 16.71 -8.38
CA ASN A 214 5.46 16.99 -8.21
C ASN A 214 6.05 16.39 -6.94
N THR A 215 5.23 15.71 -6.12
CA THR A 215 5.65 15.09 -4.88
C THR A 215 5.77 13.59 -5.09
N LEU A 216 6.92 13.01 -4.73
CA LEU A 216 7.08 11.55 -4.72
C LEU A 216 6.15 10.95 -3.67
N LEU A 217 5.26 10.06 -4.08
CA LEU A 217 4.33 9.36 -3.19
C LEU A 217 4.72 7.90 -3.02
N HIS A 218 4.43 7.34 -1.85
CA HIS A 218 4.39 5.89 -1.64
C HIS A 218 3.26 5.25 -2.46
N GLY A 219 2.08 5.90 -2.48
CA GLY A 219 0.93 5.50 -3.32
C GLY A 219 0.02 4.44 -2.71
N ASP A 220 0.38 3.86 -1.57
CA ASP A 220 -0.46 2.99 -0.73
C ASP A 220 0.07 2.98 0.72
N TYR A 221 0.09 4.13 1.38
CA TYR A 221 0.72 4.29 2.71
C TYR A 221 -0.21 3.86 3.86
N TYR A 222 -0.38 2.55 4.05
CA TYR A 222 -1.30 1.96 5.04
C TYR A 222 -0.65 0.89 5.93
N PRO A 223 -1.31 0.41 7.01
CA PRO A 223 -0.73 -0.55 7.95
C PRO A 223 -0.17 -1.85 7.36
N GLY A 224 -0.65 -2.31 6.21
CA GLY A 224 -0.09 -3.50 5.54
C GLY A 224 1.25 -3.24 4.85
N SER A 225 1.62 -1.97 4.65
CA SER A 225 2.92 -1.52 4.12
C SER A 225 3.84 -0.98 5.22
N TRP A 226 3.44 -1.05 6.49
CA TRP A 226 4.24 -0.67 7.64
C TRP A 226 4.64 -1.91 8.39
N MET A 227 5.94 -2.19 8.49
CA MET A 227 6.47 -3.34 9.23
C MET A 227 7.05 -2.87 10.56
N LEU A 228 6.83 -3.65 11.62
CA LEU A 228 7.39 -3.42 12.94
C LEU A 228 8.31 -4.57 13.34
N LYS A 229 9.57 -4.25 13.64
CA LYS A 229 10.58 -5.18 14.14
C LYS A 229 11.27 -4.58 15.36
N ASP A 230 11.13 -5.19 16.53
CA ASP A 230 11.79 -4.73 17.77
C ASP A 230 11.63 -3.21 18.04
N ASN A 231 10.43 -2.65 17.79
CA ASN A 231 10.08 -1.22 17.82
C ASN A 231 10.64 -0.32 16.69
N GLN A 232 11.41 -0.87 15.76
CA GLN A 232 11.82 -0.19 14.54
C GLN A 232 10.76 -0.35 13.45
N LEU A 233 10.41 0.76 12.80
CA LEU A 233 9.43 0.79 11.71
C LEU A 233 10.14 0.74 10.35
N PHE A 234 9.59 -0.04 9.44
CA PHE A 234 10.00 -0.09 8.05
C PHE A 234 8.81 0.12 7.12
N ILE A 235 9.05 0.71 5.96
CA ILE A 235 8.06 0.90 4.90
C ILE A 235 8.42 0.01 3.70
N ILE A 236 7.43 -0.72 3.20
CA ILE A 236 7.58 -1.67 2.10
C ILE A 236 6.50 -1.47 1.04
N ASP A 237 6.69 -2.11 -0.11
CA ASP A 237 5.70 -2.19 -1.20
C ASP A 237 5.30 -0.83 -1.86
N PRO A 238 6.23 0.08 -2.19
CA PRO A 238 5.93 1.33 -2.91
C PRO A 238 5.66 1.13 -4.42
N GLU A 239 5.06 0.01 -4.83
CA GLU A 239 4.78 -0.31 -6.25
C GLU A 239 3.70 0.58 -6.87
N PHE A 240 2.89 1.22 -6.02
CA PHE A 240 1.92 2.26 -6.42
C PHE A 240 2.55 3.65 -6.51
N GLY A 241 3.85 3.81 -6.23
CA GLY A 241 4.51 5.10 -6.21
C GLY A 241 4.39 5.86 -7.53
N PHE A 242 4.20 7.17 -7.43
CA PHE A 242 4.08 8.10 -8.56
C PHE A 242 4.32 9.55 -8.09
N LEU A 243 4.36 10.49 -9.03
CA LEU A 243 4.42 11.91 -8.72
C LEU A 243 3.01 12.49 -8.62
N GLY A 244 2.61 12.86 -7.41
CA GLY A 244 1.25 13.31 -7.09
C GLY A 244 1.24 14.45 -6.07
N PHE A 245 0.18 14.48 -5.28
CA PHE A 245 -0.01 15.39 -4.15
C PHE A 245 0.05 14.61 -2.84
N LYS A 246 0.81 15.11 -1.86
CA LYS A 246 1.08 14.45 -0.57
C LYS A 246 -0.17 14.10 0.24
N GLU A 247 -1.25 14.86 0.05
CA GLU A 247 -2.52 14.64 0.72
C GLU A 247 -3.12 13.27 0.37
N PHE A 248 -2.70 12.65 -0.74
CA PHE A 248 -3.06 11.28 -1.05
C PHE A 248 -2.55 10.29 0.01
N ASP A 249 -1.24 10.21 0.22
CA ASP A 249 -0.65 9.29 1.21
C ASP A 249 -1.07 9.65 2.65
N LEU A 250 -1.16 10.95 2.97
CA LEU A 250 -1.61 11.41 4.28
C LEU A 250 -3.08 11.08 4.53
N GLY A 251 -3.94 11.19 3.52
CA GLY A 251 -5.34 10.84 3.61
C GLY A 251 -5.54 9.34 3.77
N VAL A 252 -4.76 8.54 3.05
CA VAL A 252 -4.73 7.07 3.23
C VAL A 252 -4.30 6.73 4.66
N MET A 253 -3.22 7.32 5.15
CA MET A 253 -2.78 7.15 6.54
C MET A 253 -3.89 7.51 7.54
N ALA A 254 -4.52 8.68 7.38
CA ALA A 254 -5.59 9.16 8.24
C ALA A 254 -6.76 8.19 8.28
N ALA A 255 -7.24 7.75 7.10
CA ALA A 255 -8.33 6.81 6.96
C ALA A 255 -8.08 5.51 7.71
N HIS A 256 -6.89 4.93 7.54
CA HIS A 256 -6.55 3.68 8.21
C HIS A 256 -6.42 3.82 9.72
N LEU A 257 -5.89 4.95 10.21
CA LEU A 257 -5.87 5.26 11.64
C LEU A 257 -7.29 5.47 12.19
N ILE A 258 -8.17 6.13 11.44
CA ILE A 258 -9.59 6.31 11.82
C ILE A 258 -10.33 4.97 11.81
N ILE A 259 -10.14 4.13 10.79
CA ILE A 259 -10.72 2.78 10.72
C ILE A 259 -10.26 1.93 11.91
N ALA A 260 -8.97 1.99 12.27
CA ALA A 260 -8.44 1.26 13.41
C ALA A 260 -9.01 1.78 14.73
N THR A 261 -8.89 3.09 14.98
CA THR A 261 -9.10 3.68 16.31
C THR A 261 -10.50 4.24 16.56
N HIS A 262 -11.29 4.41 15.50
CA HIS A 262 -12.56 5.14 15.52
C HIS A 262 -12.42 6.61 15.97
N ASN A 263 -11.26 7.24 15.72
CA ASN A 263 -10.94 8.58 16.20
C ASN A 263 -10.66 9.54 15.03
N ILE A 264 -11.61 10.40 14.71
CA ILE A 264 -11.50 11.39 13.61
C ILE A 264 -10.40 12.45 13.85
N SER A 265 -9.94 12.65 15.09
CA SER A 265 -8.87 13.62 15.40
C SER A 265 -7.54 13.31 14.73
N TYR A 266 -7.37 12.12 14.13
CA TYR A 266 -6.17 11.83 13.34
C TYR A 266 -6.01 12.73 12.11
N ILE A 267 -7.08 13.34 11.60
CA ILE A 267 -6.97 14.41 10.59
C ILE A 267 -6.15 15.57 11.16
N GLU A 268 -6.62 16.21 12.23
CA GLU A 268 -5.95 17.34 12.88
C GLU A 268 -4.55 16.97 13.39
N LYS A 269 -4.37 15.76 13.94
CA LYS A 269 -3.05 15.30 14.39
C LYS A 269 -2.05 15.22 13.24
N ILE A 270 -2.48 14.76 12.06
CA ILE A 270 -1.62 14.72 10.88
C ILE A 270 -1.28 16.15 10.43
N GLU A 271 -2.28 17.02 10.34
CA GLU A 271 -2.09 18.42 9.95
C GLU A 271 -1.11 19.17 10.84
N THR A 272 -1.20 18.94 12.15
CA THR A 272 -0.36 19.59 13.16
C THR A 272 1.05 18.99 13.24
N SER A 273 1.20 17.69 12.97
CA SER A 273 2.49 17.00 13.10
C SER A 273 3.30 17.01 11.81
N TYR A 274 2.65 17.17 10.65
CA TYR A 274 3.33 17.15 9.37
C TYR A 274 4.07 18.49 9.13
N PRO A 275 5.39 18.49 8.87
CA PRO A 275 6.20 19.72 8.89
C PRO A 275 5.94 20.74 7.76
N SER A 276 5.10 20.42 6.78
CA SER A 276 4.84 21.26 5.61
C SER A 276 3.35 21.58 5.48
N LYS A 277 3.02 22.69 4.81
CA LYS A 277 1.61 23.08 4.59
C LYS A 277 0.83 21.97 3.89
N ILE A 278 -0.32 21.60 4.46
CA ILE A 278 -1.27 20.63 3.92
C ILE A 278 -2.50 21.35 3.38
N ASP A 279 -3.05 20.85 2.28
CA ASP A 279 -4.43 21.14 1.87
C ASP A 279 -5.40 20.31 2.71
N SER A 280 -6.01 20.94 3.72
CA SER A 280 -6.88 20.28 4.70
C SER A 280 -8.11 19.64 4.07
N GLU A 281 -8.72 20.31 3.09
CA GLU A 281 -9.90 19.80 2.40
C GLU A 281 -9.54 18.54 1.62
N LEU A 282 -8.43 18.58 0.88
CA LEU A 282 -7.98 17.43 0.09
C LEU A 282 -7.57 16.24 0.97
N LEU A 283 -6.92 16.49 2.12
CA LEU A 283 -6.61 15.46 3.12
C LEU A 283 -7.88 14.75 3.60
N GLN A 284 -8.89 15.54 4.00
CA GLN A 284 -10.17 15.02 4.48
C GLN A 284 -10.89 14.24 3.38
N ASN A 285 -10.94 14.77 2.16
CA ASN A 285 -11.60 14.11 1.04
C ASN A 285 -10.98 12.74 0.74
N ILE A 286 -9.65 12.65 0.65
CA ILE A 286 -8.98 11.36 0.45
C ILE A 286 -9.24 10.42 1.62
N ALA A 287 -9.16 10.92 2.86
CA ALA A 287 -9.39 10.09 4.04
C ALA A 287 -10.81 9.49 4.04
N GLY A 288 -11.84 10.29 3.74
CA GLY A 288 -13.20 9.80 3.64
C GLY A 288 -13.39 8.79 2.50
N ILE A 289 -12.82 9.05 1.31
CA ILE A 289 -12.88 8.12 0.18
C ILE A 289 -12.22 6.78 0.54
N GLU A 290 -11.04 6.83 1.17
CA GLU A 290 -10.32 5.64 1.61
C GLU A 290 -11.13 4.85 2.66
N ILE A 291 -11.74 5.52 3.64
CA ILE A 291 -12.62 4.86 4.62
C ILE A 291 -13.76 4.12 3.89
N MET A 292 -14.44 4.78 2.96
CA MET A 292 -15.53 4.17 2.21
C MET A 292 -15.04 2.99 1.37
N ARG A 293 -13.97 3.14 0.58
CA ARG A 293 -13.50 2.04 -0.28
C ARG A 293 -13.12 0.80 0.55
N ARG A 294 -12.59 0.98 1.76
CA ARG A 294 -12.17 -0.13 2.62
C ARG A 294 -13.35 -0.81 3.33
N LEU A 295 -14.46 -0.11 3.50
CA LEU A 295 -15.68 -0.67 4.09
C LEU A 295 -16.62 -1.28 3.04
N ILE A 296 -16.78 -0.65 1.87
CA ILE A 296 -17.77 -1.02 0.84
C ILE A 296 -17.16 -1.30 -0.54
N GLY A 297 -15.83 -1.46 -0.63
CA GLY A 297 -15.13 -1.88 -1.83
C GLY A 297 -14.66 -3.33 -1.80
N LEU A 298 -13.97 -3.76 -2.86
CA LEU A 298 -13.50 -5.15 -3.01
C LEU A 298 -12.37 -5.50 -2.02
N ALA A 299 -11.45 -4.57 -1.79
CA ALA A 299 -10.22 -4.79 -1.04
C ALA A 299 -10.44 -4.71 0.48
N GLN A 300 -11.01 -5.78 1.04
CA GLN A 300 -11.38 -5.88 2.46
C GLN A 300 -10.17 -5.92 3.40
N LEU A 301 -10.34 -5.30 4.56
CA LEU A 301 -9.38 -5.29 5.67
C LEU A 301 -9.74 -6.36 6.71
N PRO A 302 -8.78 -6.87 7.49
CA PRO A 302 -9.03 -7.79 8.60
C PRO A 302 -9.59 -7.05 9.84
N ILE A 303 -10.65 -6.26 9.65
CA ILE A 303 -11.30 -5.47 10.70
C ILE A 303 -12.46 -6.27 11.33
N ASN A 304 -12.55 -6.25 12.66
CA ASN A 304 -13.70 -6.79 13.37
C ASN A 304 -14.54 -5.63 13.91
N ARG A 305 -15.60 -5.27 13.18
CA ARG A 305 -16.51 -4.16 13.49
C ARG A 305 -17.97 -4.56 13.24
N THR A 306 -18.85 -4.09 14.12
CA THR A 306 -20.30 -4.25 13.94
C THR A 306 -20.81 -3.40 12.78
N LEU A 307 -22.00 -3.71 12.25
CA LEU A 307 -22.65 -2.85 11.25
C LEU A 307 -22.86 -1.42 11.76
N LEU A 308 -23.16 -1.25 13.06
CA LEU A 308 -23.31 0.06 13.67
C LEU A 308 -22.01 0.87 13.61
N GLU A 309 -20.89 0.27 14.02
CA GLU A 309 -19.57 0.93 13.94
C GLU A 309 -19.18 1.23 12.47
N LYS A 310 -19.55 0.38 11.52
CA LYS A 310 -19.34 0.65 10.09
C LYS A 310 -20.23 1.80 9.61
N ALA A 311 -21.47 1.89 10.07
CA ALA A 311 -22.39 2.98 9.73
C ALA A 311 -21.88 4.33 10.25
N GLU A 312 -21.34 4.35 11.46
CA GLU A 312 -20.70 5.53 12.05
C GLU A 312 -19.49 5.97 11.22
N LEU A 313 -18.60 5.02 10.86
CA LEU A 313 -17.44 5.32 10.01
C LEU A 313 -17.84 5.82 8.61
N LEU A 314 -18.86 5.23 7.97
CA LEU A 314 -19.35 5.69 6.67
C LEU A 314 -19.97 7.10 6.76
N THR A 315 -20.65 7.42 7.86
CA THR A 315 -21.18 8.75 8.12
C THR A 315 -20.06 9.78 8.31
N MET A 316 -19.04 9.45 9.10
CA MET A 316 -17.84 10.29 9.25
C MET A 316 -17.17 10.50 7.90
N ALA A 317 -16.98 9.43 7.13
CA ALA A 317 -16.35 9.48 5.82
C ALA A 317 -17.11 10.38 4.84
N LYS A 318 -18.44 10.31 4.81
CA LYS A 318 -19.26 11.19 3.96
C LYS A 318 -19.03 12.67 4.31
N ASN A 319 -19.00 12.99 5.60
CA ASN A 319 -18.77 14.35 6.06
C ASN A 319 -17.37 14.85 5.69
N LEU A 320 -16.35 13.99 5.75
CA LEU A 320 -14.98 14.31 5.32
C LEU A 320 -14.87 14.52 3.79
N ILE A 321 -15.69 13.83 3.00
CA ILE A 321 -15.71 14.00 1.54
C ILE A 321 -16.40 15.31 1.16
N LEU A 322 -17.47 15.68 1.87
CA LEU A 322 -18.28 16.86 1.59
C LEU A 322 -17.86 18.12 2.36
N SER A 323 -16.76 18.06 3.12
CA SER A 323 -16.23 19.15 3.96
C SER A 323 -15.78 20.37 3.18
#